data_AF-C1N7C9-F1
#
_entry.id   AF-C1N7C9-F1
#
_cell.length_a   1.000
_cell.length_b   1.000
_cell.length_c   1.000
_cell.angle_alpha   90.00
_cell.angle_beta   90.00
_cell.angle_gamma   90.00
#
_symmetry.space_group_name_H-M   'P 1'
#
loop_
_entity.id
_entity.type
_entity.pdbx_description
1 polymer ?
#
loop_
_entity_poly.entity_id
_entity_poly.type
_entity_poly.pdbx_seq_one_letter_code
_entity_poly.pdbx_strand_id
1 'polypeptide(L)'
;MPRRRAAARTPTVSSRAVVASASTAAADANAPLFPHLDLDFRARVSPAELARCVAAAAVVTAVCALASTRHPLARALLATTPRAVRVAWALATFVVALFVARWIALEAKEQARLVAAEDAADEDSAFAAVDGVGIVHYKLRAPNNDAKDETDASKRDVATVVSCVHGFGANAYSFERATAAPLADALNAVVVAHDSPGFGLTERPRDLRAYTPRANAKVCRAMLRLAEAKAEDATGSRTPLRRVHILHWSPYDRVGVVNADP
;
A
#
# COMPACT_ATOMS: atom_id res chain seq x y z
N MET A 1 -13.69 -61.85 -28.53
CA MET A 1 -12.24 -61.55 -28.40
C MET A 1 -11.91 -60.33 -29.27
N PRO A 2 -10.91 -59.50 -28.90
CA PRO A 2 -11.08 -58.10 -28.50
C PRO A 2 -11.19 -57.09 -29.67
N ARG A 3 -12.07 -56.09 -29.54
CA ARG A 3 -12.06 -54.87 -30.37
C ARG A 3 -11.30 -53.78 -29.62
N ARG A 4 -10.15 -53.40 -30.18
CA ARG A 4 -9.26 -52.31 -29.73
C ARG A 4 -10.04 -50.99 -29.65
N ARG A 5 -10.05 -50.36 -28.46
CA ARG A 5 -10.41 -48.95 -28.31
C ARG A 5 -9.21 -48.10 -28.74
N ALA A 6 -9.40 -47.28 -29.77
CA ALA A 6 -8.46 -46.24 -30.14
C ALA A 6 -8.46 -45.15 -29.05
N ALA A 7 -7.29 -44.86 -28.49
CA ALA A 7 -7.09 -43.71 -27.61
C ALA A 7 -7.15 -42.42 -28.45
N ALA A 8 -8.09 -41.54 -28.11
CA ALA A 8 -8.14 -40.20 -28.67
C ALA A 8 -6.92 -39.41 -28.18
N ARG A 9 -6.12 -38.90 -29.12
CA ARG A 9 -4.98 -38.02 -28.88
C ARG A 9 -5.48 -36.67 -28.33
N THR A 10 -5.02 -36.30 -27.14
CA THR A 10 -5.08 -34.94 -26.61
C THR A 10 -4.26 -33.99 -27.50
N PRO A 11 -4.78 -32.81 -27.88
CA PRO A 11 -3.99 -31.81 -28.59
C PRO A 11 -2.97 -31.17 -27.64
N THR A 12 -1.69 -31.46 -27.85
CA THR A 12 -0.56 -30.70 -27.31
C THR A 12 -0.55 -29.31 -27.93
N VAL A 13 -0.90 -28.29 -27.15
CA VAL A 13 -0.70 -26.89 -27.53
C VAL A 13 0.78 -26.57 -27.38
N SER A 14 1.47 -26.52 -28.53
CA SER A 14 2.86 -26.10 -28.65
C SER A 14 2.94 -24.58 -28.44
N SER A 15 3.37 -24.13 -27.26
CA SER A 15 3.72 -22.74 -27.00
C SER A 15 5.05 -22.40 -27.71
N ARG A 16 4.98 -22.04 -28.99
CA ARG A 16 6.11 -21.44 -29.71
C ARG A 16 5.62 -20.40 -30.71
N ALA A 17 6.21 -19.20 -30.60
CA ALA A 17 5.89 -17.91 -31.25
C ALA A 17 4.68 -17.22 -30.61
N VAL A 18 4.83 -16.07 -29.94
CA VAL A 18 5.33 -14.81 -30.49
C VAL A 18 6.31 -14.13 -29.51
N VAL A 19 7.61 -14.29 -29.73
CA VAL A 19 8.60 -13.28 -29.31
C VAL A 19 9.05 -12.61 -30.60
N ALA A 20 8.26 -11.64 -31.04
CA ALA A 20 8.61 -10.79 -32.16
C ALA A 20 8.78 -9.37 -31.62
N SER A 21 10.03 -8.93 -31.64
CA SER A 21 10.44 -7.53 -31.83
C SER A 21 10.23 -6.55 -30.66
N ALA A 22 10.91 -6.81 -29.54
CA ALA A 22 11.39 -5.74 -28.67
C ALA A 22 12.86 -5.45 -29.01
N SER A 23 13.09 -4.77 -30.13
CA SER A 23 14.39 -4.20 -30.48
C SER A 23 14.14 -2.78 -30.97
N THR A 24 14.29 -1.82 -30.06
CA THR A 24 15.12 -0.60 -30.19
C THR A 24 14.70 0.42 -29.13
N ALA A 25 15.21 0.23 -27.94
CA ALA A 25 15.77 1.30 -27.12
C ALA A 25 16.50 0.57 -26.00
N ALA A 26 17.82 0.58 -26.03
CA ALA A 26 18.57 0.43 -24.79
C ALA A 26 18.21 1.67 -23.97
N ALA A 27 17.09 1.58 -23.23
CA ALA A 27 16.76 2.54 -22.20
C ALA A 27 17.99 2.60 -21.31
N ASP A 28 18.61 3.78 -21.24
CA ASP A 28 19.76 4.02 -20.39
C ASP A 28 19.46 3.40 -19.03
N ALA A 29 20.23 2.38 -18.63
CA ALA A 29 19.93 1.59 -17.43
C ALA A 29 19.93 2.46 -16.16
N ASN A 30 20.43 3.70 -16.27
CA ASN A 30 20.47 4.72 -15.24
C ASN A 30 19.39 5.81 -15.39
N ALA A 31 18.55 5.78 -16.43
CA ALA A 31 17.44 6.71 -16.54
C ALA A 31 16.42 6.42 -15.43
N PRO A 32 16.04 7.41 -14.61
CA PRO A 32 15.08 7.22 -13.54
C PRO A 32 13.73 6.76 -14.13
N LEU A 33 13.18 5.67 -13.58
CA LEU A 33 11.93 5.06 -14.07
C LEU A 33 10.74 6.03 -13.98
N PHE A 34 10.80 6.98 -13.05
CA PHE A 34 9.80 8.01 -12.83
C PHE A 34 10.51 9.37 -12.71
N PRO A 35 10.88 10.01 -13.84
CA PRO A 35 11.72 11.22 -13.83
C PRO A 35 11.04 12.46 -13.22
N HIS A 36 9.71 12.43 -13.09
CA HIS A 36 8.91 13.45 -12.43
C HIS A 36 8.79 13.24 -10.92
N LEU A 37 9.20 12.07 -10.41
CA LEU A 37 9.22 11.76 -8.99
C LEU A 37 10.66 11.78 -8.48
N ASP A 38 10.93 12.61 -7.48
CA ASP A 38 12.20 12.61 -6.76
C ASP A 38 12.23 11.44 -5.75
N LEU A 39 12.33 10.23 -6.29
CA LEU A 39 12.36 8.96 -5.53
C LEU A 39 13.67 8.77 -4.76
N ASP A 40 14.74 9.44 -5.20
CA ASP A 40 16.08 9.37 -4.59
C ASP A 40 16.36 10.52 -3.62
N PHE A 41 15.31 11.18 -3.13
CA PHE A 41 15.45 12.22 -2.14
C PHE A 41 16.24 11.74 -0.93
N ARG A 42 17.16 12.58 -0.48
CA ARG A 42 17.91 12.37 0.75
C ARG A 42 17.87 13.64 1.55
N ALA A 43 17.19 13.63 2.69
CA ALA A 43 17.23 14.75 3.61
C ALA A 43 18.68 15.13 3.96
N ARG A 44 19.00 16.42 3.84
CA ARG A 44 20.30 16.99 4.23
C ARG A 44 20.08 18.14 5.20
N VAL A 45 20.93 18.21 6.21
CA VAL A 45 20.90 19.28 7.21
C VAL A 45 21.71 20.47 6.67
N SER A 46 21.10 21.65 6.64
CA SER A 46 21.79 22.89 6.27
C SER A 46 22.72 23.36 7.39
N PRO A 47 23.70 24.23 7.12
CA PRO A 47 24.57 24.76 8.17
C PRO A 47 23.80 25.44 9.32
N ALA A 48 22.72 26.16 8.99
CA ALA A 48 21.87 26.81 9.99
C ALA A 48 21.10 25.79 10.87
N GLU A 49 20.64 24.70 10.28
CA GLU A 49 20.01 23.61 11.03
C GLU A 49 21.00 22.85 11.89
N LEU A 50 22.22 22.63 11.41
CA LEU A 50 23.28 22.02 12.19
C LEU A 50 23.60 22.88 13.42
N ALA A 51 23.68 24.20 13.25
CA ALA A 51 23.86 25.13 14.36
C ALA A 51 22.70 25.02 15.38
N ARG A 52 21.46 24.88 14.93
CA ARG A 52 20.30 24.63 15.81
C ARG A 52 20.40 23.29 16.54
N CYS A 53 20.85 22.23 15.88
CA CYS A 53 21.07 20.92 16.51
C CYS A 53 22.17 20.98 17.57
N VAL A 54 23.27 21.69 17.30
CA VAL A 54 24.36 21.93 18.26
C VAL A 54 23.87 22.74 19.46
N ALA A 55 23.09 23.80 19.23
CA ALA A 55 22.50 24.59 20.31
C ALA A 55 21.55 23.75 21.18
N ALA A 56 20.69 22.93 20.56
CA ALA A 56 19.80 22.02 21.28
C ALA A 56 20.59 20.99 22.12
N ALA A 57 21.65 20.40 21.56
CA ALA A 57 22.51 19.46 22.27
C ALA A 57 23.22 20.11 23.47
N ALA A 58 23.69 21.35 23.32
CA ALA A 58 24.29 22.13 24.40
C ALA A 58 23.29 22.40 25.53
N VAL A 59 22.05 22.78 25.19
CA VAL A 59 20.98 23.00 26.18
C VAL A 59 20.66 21.71 26.93
N VAL A 60 20.46 20.59 26.24
CA VAL A 60 20.19 19.29 26.88
C VAL A 60 21.33 18.91 27.83
N THR A 61 22.58 19.05 27.39
CA THR A 61 23.75 18.75 28.21
C THR A 61 23.81 19.63 29.45
N ALA A 62 23.53 20.94 29.31
CA ALA A 62 23.49 21.87 30.43
C ALA A 62 22.35 21.54 31.42
N VAL A 63 21.17 21.18 30.92
CA VAL A 63 20.03 20.75 31.75
C VAL A 63 20.36 19.47 32.51
N CYS A 64 20.95 18.46 31.86
CA CYS A 64 21.38 17.22 32.52
C CYS A 64 22.43 17.49 33.59
N ALA A 65 23.41 18.36 33.31
CA ALA A 65 24.42 18.76 34.29
C ALA A 65 23.78 19.47 35.50
N LEU A 66 22.86 20.41 35.28
CA LEU A 66 22.16 21.13 36.33
C LEU A 66 21.23 20.22 37.15
N ALA A 67 20.55 19.28 36.51
CA ALA A 67 19.73 18.28 37.20
C ALA A 67 20.60 17.39 38.11
N SER A 68 21.78 17.01 37.63
CA SER A 68 22.73 16.16 38.37
C SER A 68 23.30 16.87 39.61
N THR A 69 23.46 18.20 39.58
CA THR A 69 23.91 18.96 40.77
C THR A 69 22.81 19.12 41.82
N ARG A 70 21.53 19.08 41.41
CA ARG A 70 20.37 19.19 42.32
C ARG A 70 20.00 17.86 42.99
N HIS A 71 20.32 16.72 42.35
CA HIS A 71 19.99 15.41 42.90
C HIS A 71 21.03 14.95 43.94
N PRO A 72 20.64 14.60 45.19
CA PRO A 72 21.57 14.36 46.29
C PRO A 72 22.53 13.19 46.03
N LEU A 73 22.03 12.08 45.48
CA LEU A 73 22.87 10.93 45.11
C LEU A 73 23.82 11.25 43.97
N ALA A 74 23.36 12.01 42.97
CA ALA A 74 24.20 12.35 41.82
C ALA A 74 25.31 13.33 42.24
N ARG A 75 25.01 14.25 43.13
CA ARG A 75 25.99 15.17 43.73
C ARG A 75 27.05 14.44 44.55
N ALA A 76 26.65 13.43 45.35
CA ALA A 76 27.60 12.59 46.09
C ALA A 76 28.53 11.82 45.15
N LEU A 77 27.99 11.21 44.09
CA LEU A 77 28.77 10.55 43.05
C LEU A 77 29.70 11.52 42.31
N LEU A 78 29.22 12.70 41.93
CA LEU A 78 30.00 13.73 41.23
C LEU A 78 31.17 14.26 42.08
N ALA A 79 31.02 14.29 43.41
CA ALA A 79 32.07 14.74 44.33
C ALA A 79 33.27 13.79 44.36
N THR A 80 33.04 12.48 44.21
CA THR A 80 34.10 11.47 44.18
C THR A 80 34.59 11.16 42.77
N THR A 81 33.88 11.64 41.74
CA THR A 81 34.21 11.36 40.34
C THR A 81 35.32 12.28 39.80
N PRO A 82 36.39 11.73 39.21
CA PRO A 82 37.45 12.52 38.59
C PRO A 82 36.90 13.51 37.55
N ARG A 83 37.53 14.69 37.42
CA ARG A 83 37.11 15.72 36.44
C ARG A 83 37.06 15.18 35.02
N ALA A 84 38.05 14.36 34.63
CA ALA A 84 38.10 13.75 33.31
C ALA A 84 36.86 12.89 33.00
N VAL A 85 36.40 12.09 33.98
CA VAL A 85 35.21 11.26 33.83
C VAL A 85 33.95 12.12 33.68
N ARG A 86 33.83 13.23 34.43
CA ARG A 86 32.70 14.17 34.30
C ARG A 86 32.65 14.85 32.93
N VAL A 87 33.81 15.27 32.42
CA VAL A 87 33.90 15.85 31.06
C VAL A 87 33.55 14.81 30.00
N ALA A 88 34.03 13.58 30.13
CA ALA A 88 33.69 12.49 29.22
C ALA A 88 32.18 12.20 29.18
N TRP A 89 31.51 12.17 30.35
CA TRP A 89 30.05 12.02 30.42
C TRP A 89 29.28 13.19 29.80
N ALA A 90 29.72 14.42 30.04
CA ALA A 90 29.11 15.61 29.43
C ALA A 90 29.26 15.59 27.90
N LEU A 91 30.44 15.22 27.40
CA LEU A 91 30.71 15.06 25.97
C LEU A 91 29.85 13.94 25.36
N ALA A 92 29.75 12.78 26.01
CA ALA A 92 28.91 11.68 25.56
C ALA A 92 27.44 12.10 25.47
N THR A 93 26.94 12.80 26.50
CA THR A 93 25.57 13.34 26.51
C THR A 93 25.35 14.33 25.35
N PHE A 94 26.31 15.23 25.12
CA PHE A 94 26.26 16.17 24.02
C PHE A 94 26.23 15.47 22.65
N VAL A 95 27.09 14.48 22.43
CA VAL A 95 27.15 13.72 21.16
C VAL A 95 25.84 12.98 20.91
N VAL A 96 25.27 12.31 21.92
CA VAL A 96 23.98 11.63 21.80
C VAL A 96 22.86 12.63 21.52
N ALA A 97 22.81 13.74 22.25
CA ALA A 97 21.79 14.76 22.03
C ALA A 97 21.89 15.40 20.63
N LEU A 98 23.11 15.63 20.14
CA LEU A 98 23.36 16.14 18.79
C LEU A 98 22.89 15.14 17.72
N PHE A 99 23.19 13.85 17.90
CA PHE A 99 22.73 12.80 17.00
C PHE A 99 21.20 12.74 16.94
N VAL A 100 20.52 12.75 18.09
CA VAL A 100 19.06 12.75 18.17
C VAL A 100 18.46 14.00 17.55
N ALA A 101 18.97 15.20 17.88
CA ALA A 101 18.49 16.46 17.31
C ALA A 101 18.64 16.49 15.78
N ARG A 102 19.78 16.01 15.27
CA ARG A 102 20.03 15.87 13.83
C ARG A 102 19.06 14.87 13.19
N TRP A 103 18.82 13.72 13.83
CA TRP A 103 17.91 12.70 13.32
C TRP A 103 16.47 13.23 13.24
N ILE A 104 15.99 13.93 14.28
CA ILE A 104 14.68 14.60 14.27
C ILE A 104 14.57 15.64 13.14
N ALA A 105 15.62 16.43 12.91
CA ALA A 105 15.63 17.43 11.84
C ALA A 105 15.58 16.80 10.43
N LEU A 106 16.23 15.64 10.25
CA LEU A 106 16.15 14.88 9.00
C LEU A 106 14.77 14.26 8.82
N GLU A 107 14.24 13.61 9.86
CA GLU A 107 12.90 13.01 9.85
C GLU A 107 11.84 14.06 9.52
N ALA A 108 11.92 15.26 10.12
CA ALA A 108 10.99 16.35 9.83
C ALA A 108 10.97 16.74 8.34
N LYS A 109 12.10 16.59 7.62
CA LYS A 109 12.18 16.87 6.18
C LYS A 109 11.57 15.75 5.35
N GLU A 110 11.80 14.51 5.72
CA GLU A 110 11.15 13.36 5.07
C GLU A 110 9.62 13.44 5.27
N GLN A 111 9.18 13.71 6.50
CA GLN A 111 7.77 13.88 6.84
C GLN A 111 7.12 15.06 6.10
N ALA A 112 7.86 16.16 5.87
CA ALA A 112 7.36 17.32 5.13
C ALA A 112 7.12 17.03 3.63
N ARG A 113 7.62 15.92 3.09
CA ARG A 113 7.35 15.48 1.71
C ARG A 113 6.16 14.53 1.60
N LEU A 114 5.63 14.06 2.72
CA LEU A 114 4.42 13.24 2.70
C LEU A 114 3.27 14.11 2.19
N VAL A 115 2.63 13.62 1.13
CA VAL A 115 1.42 14.22 0.57
C VAL A 115 0.19 13.52 1.16
N ALA A 116 -0.98 14.16 1.03
CA ALA A 116 -2.23 13.51 1.39
C ALA A 116 -2.46 12.27 0.49
N ALA A 117 -3.24 11.31 0.97
CA ALA A 117 -3.50 10.09 0.22
C ALA A 117 -4.21 10.38 -1.10
N GLU A 118 -5.07 11.40 -1.10
CA GLU A 118 -5.82 11.89 -2.25
C GLU A 118 -4.91 12.54 -3.30
N ASP A 119 -3.86 13.25 -2.86
CA ASP A 119 -2.88 13.88 -3.76
C ASP A 119 -1.93 12.85 -4.39
N ALA A 120 -1.71 11.72 -3.70
CA ALA A 120 -0.94 10.59 -4.21
C ALA A 120 -1.77 9.62 -5.08
N ALA A 121 -3.07 9.86 -5.24
CA ALA A 121 -3.98 8.95 -5.90
C ALA A 121 -3.87 9.07 -7.43
N ASP A 122 -3.94 7.94 -8.13
CA ASP A 122 -4.08 7.92 -9.59
C ASP A 122 -5.49 8.40 -10.00
N GLU A 123 -5.69 8.78 -11.27
CA GLU A 123 -6.96 9.30 -11.81
C GLU A 123 -8.18 8.39 -11.58
N ASP A 124 -7.95 7.07 -11.49
CA ASP A 124 -8.96 6.04 -11.33
C ASP A 124 -9.17 5.59 -9.87
N SER A 125 -8.49 6.25 -8.94
CA SER A 125 -8.56 5.99 -7.52
C SER A 125 -9.79 6.64 -6.90
N ALA A 126 -10.38 5.97 -5.92
CA ALA A 126 -11.53 6.47 -5.17
C ALA A 126 -11.38 6.15 -3.68
N PHE A 127 -12.12 6.89 -2.86
CA PHE A 127 -12.05 6.80 -1.41
C PHE A 127 -13.46 6.70 -0.82
N ALA A 128 -13.65 5.81 0.15
CA ALA A 128 -14.93 5.64 0.85
C ALA A 128 -14.72 5.43 2.35
N ALA A 129 -15.57 6.07 3.15
CA ALA A 129 -15.58 5.86 4.59
C ALA A 129 -16.21 4.50 4.95
N VAL A 130 -15.53 3.74 5.81
CA VAL A 130 -16.02 2.47 6.35
C VAL A 130 -16.07 2.53 7.88
N ASP A 131 -17.25 2.23 8.43
CA ASP A 131 -17.52 2.34 9.87
C ASP A 131 -16.54 1.52 10.73
N GLY A 132 -15.89 2.22 11.66
CA GLY A 132 -14.91 1.64 12.58
C GLY A 132 -13.58 1.27 11.92
N VAL A 133 -13.34 1.71 10.69
CA VAL A 133 -12.07 1.56 9.97
C VAL A 133 -11.52 2.91 9.51
N GLY A 134 -12.35 3.79 8.94
CA GLY A 134 -11.90 5.08 8.40
C GLY A 134 -11.99 5.15 6.88
N ILE A 135 -11.18 5.99 6.25
CA ILE A 135 -11.17 6.19 4.80
C ILE A 135 -10.40 5.04 4.13
N VAL A 136 -11.09 4.33 3.22
CA VAL A 136 -10.54 3.21 2.45
C VAL A 136 -10.35 3.63 1.00
N HIS A 137 -9.15 3.43 0.49
CA HIS A 137 -8.82 3.57 -0.92
C HIS A 137 -9.26 2.33 -1.71
N TYR A 138 -9.89 2.55 -2.85
CA TYR A 138 -10.26 1.49 -3.78
C TYR A 138 -10.19 1.95 -5.24
N LYS A 139 -10.06 0.97 -6.13
CA LYS A 139 -10.13 1.12 -7.58
C LYS A 139 -11.24 0.23 -8.12
N LEU A 140 -11.95 0.73 -9.11
CA LEU A 140 -13.13 0.09 -9.67
C LEU A 140 -12.98 -0.05 -11.18
N ARG A 141 -13.35 -1.21 -11.71
CA ARG A 141 -13.38 -1.51 -13.14
C ARG A 141 -14.71 -2.14 -13.52
N ALA A 142 -15.33 -1.57 -14.54
CA ALA A 142 -16.52 -2.12 -15.19
C ALA A 142 -16.10 -2.86 -16.46
N PRO A 143 -16.91 -3.82 -16.97
CA PRO A 143 -16.62 -4.47 -18.23
C PRO A 143 -16.65 -3.45 -19.37
N ASN A 144 -15.76 -3.61 -20.34
CA ASN A 144 -15.74 -2.80 -21.53
C ASN A 144 -16.86 -3.23 -22.49
N ASN A 145 -17.91 -2.41 -22.57
CA ASN A 145 -19.06 -2.65 -23.45
C ASN A 145 -18.87 -2.14 -24.89
N ASP A 146 -17.66 -1.67 -25.26
CA ASP A 146 -17.36 -1.15 -26.60
C ASP A 146 -17.27 -2.24 -27.69
N ALA A 147 -17.60 -3.49 -27.36
CA ALA A 147 -17.72 -4.57 -28.34
C ALA A 147 -18.95 -4.34 -29.25
N LYS A 148 -18.65 -3.78 -30.43
CA LYS A 148 -19.44 -3.47 -31.64
C LYS A 148 -20.56 -4.43 -32.13
N ASP A 149 -21.00 -5.42 -31.37
CA ASP A 149 -22.18 -6.22 -31.71
C ASP A 149 -23.41 -5.69 -30.96
N GLU A 150 -24.12 -4.75 -31.57
CA GLU A 150 -25.36 -4.14 -31.07
C GLU A 150 -26.53 -5.13 -30.88
N THR A 151 -26.37 -6.40 -31.25
CA THR A 151 -27.44 -7.40 -31.32
C THR A 151 -27.66 -8.19 -30.04
N ASP A 152 -26.77 -8.13 -29.05
CA ASP A 152 -26.91 -8.90 -27.81
C ASP A 152 -27.12 -8.00 -26.59
N ALA A 153 -28.37 -7.57 -26.38
CA ALA A 153 -28.78 -6.82 -25.19
C ALA A 153 -28.43 -7.52 -23.87
N SER A 154 -28.24 -8.85 -23.91
CA SER A 154 -27.85 -9.70 -22.79
C SER A 154 -26.43 -9.45 -22.26
N LYS A 155 -25.53 -8.86 -23.06
CA LYS A 155 -24.15 -8.51 -22.63
C LYS A 155 -24.09 -7.24 -21.79
N ARG A 156 -25.13 -6.41 -21.78
CA ARG A 156 -25.16 -5.17 -20.99
C ARG A 156 -25.51 -5.39 -19.52
N ASP A 157 -26.09 -6.55 -19.20
CA ASP A 157 -26.48 -6.86 -17.82
C ASP A 157 -25.28 -7.41 -17.04
N VAL A 158 -24.65 -6.53 -16.26
CA VAL A 158 -23.68 -6.92 -15.25
C VAL A 158 -24.38 -7.86 -14.26
N ALA A 159 -23.99 -9.13 -14.27
CA ALA A 159 -24.57 -10.15 -13.40
C ALA A 159 -23.65 -10.52 -12.23
N THR A 160 -22.42 -10.02 -12.21
CA THR A 160 -21.39 -10.41 -11.24
C THR A 160 -20.67 -9.19 -10.66
N VAL A 161 -20.34 -9.26 -9.37
CA VAL A 161 -19.42 -8.34 -8.70
C VAL A 161 -18.26 -9.11 -8.10
N VAL A 162 -17.05 -8.56 -8.23
CA VAL A 162 -15.83 -9.20 -7.74
C VAL A 162 -15.09 -8.27 -6.80
N SER A 163 -14.79 -8.73 -5.59
CA SER A 163 -13.91 -8.02 -4.65
C SER A 163 -12.53 -8.67 -4.63
N CYS A 164 -11.53 -7.86 -4.98
CA CYS A 164 -10.12 -8.22 -5.00
C CYS A 164 -9.43 -7.70 -3.74
N VAL A 165 -8.84 -8.61 -2.98
CA VAL A 165 -8.17 -8.34 -1.69
C VAL A 165 -6.70 -8.71 -1.82
N HIS A 166 -5.80 -7.75 -1.57
CA HIS A 166 -4.36 -7.99 -1.62
C HIS A 166 -3.84 -8.61 -0.31
N GLY A 167 -2.62 -9.16 -0.36
CA GLY A 167 -1.92 -9.73 0.79
C GLY A 167 -0.91 -8.76 1.39
N PHE A 168 -0.11 -9.26 2.34
CA PHE A 168 0.95 -8.47 2.97
C PHE A 168 2.00 -8.01 1.95
N GLY A 169 2.44 -6.75 2.06
CA GLY A 169 3.44 -6.16 1.16
C GLY A 169 2.92 -5.78 -0.24
N ALA A 170 1.61 -5.88 -0.46
CA ALA A 170 0.93 -5.47 -1.69
C ALA A 170 -0.08 -4.35 -1.39
N ASN A 171 -0.73 -3.87 -2.45
CA ASN A 171 -1.79 -2.86 -2.45
C ASN A 171 -2.74 -3.12 -3.65
N ALA A 172 -3.81 -2.33 -3.76
CA ALA A 172 -4.82 -2.42 -4.81
C ALA A 172 -4.23 -2.36 -6.23
N TYR A 173 -3.09 -1.68 -6.40
CA TYR A 173 -2.34 -1.59 -7.66
C TYR A 173 -1.96 -2.97 -8.23
N SER A 174 -1.80 -3.98 -7.37
CA SER A 174 -1.47 -5.35 -7.79
C SER A 174 -2.49 -5.95 -8.76
N PHE A 175 -3.73 -5.46 -8.72
CA PHE A 175 -4.79 -5.91 -9.62
C PHE A 175 -4.88 -5.06 -10.90
N GLU A 176 -4.39 -3.82 -10.90
CA GLU A 176 -4.68 -2.84 -11.94
C GLU A 176 -4.09 -3.19 -13.30
N ARG A 177 -2.80 -3.51 -13.38
CA ARG A 177 -2.08 -3.62 -14.66
C ARG A 177 -2.49 -4.81 -15.53
N ALA A 178 -2.84 -5.93 -14.92
CA ALA A 178 -3.00 -7.19 -15.65
C ALA A 178 -4.26 -7.99 -15.28
N THR A 179 -4.97 -7.61 -14.21
CA THR A 179 -6.02 -8.48 -13.65
C THR A 179 -7.40 -7.83 -13.72
N ALA A 180 -7.56 -6.59 -13.23
CA ALA A 180 -8.88 -6.01 -12.99
C ALA A 180 -9.71 -5.82 -14.26
N ALA A 181 -9.13 -5.25 -15.33
CA ALA A 181 -9.84 -5.07 -16.60
C ALA A 181 -10.13 -6.40 -17.31
N PRO A 182 -9.16 -7.31 -17.53
CA PRO A 182 -9.45 -8.61 -18.14
C PRO A 182 -10.47 -9.44 -17.33
N LEU A 183 -10.44 -9.32 -16.00
CA LEU A 183 -11.40 -10.00 -15.13
C LEU A 183 -12.80 -9.42 -15.24
N ALA A 184 -12.93 -8.10 -15.31
CA ALA A 184 -14.20 -7.42 -15.52
C ALA A 184 -14.83 -7.86 -16.85
N ASP A 185 -14.04 -7.86 -17.93
CA ASP A 185 -14.49 -8.26 -19.27
C ASP A 185 -14.87 -9.74 -19.34
N ALA A 186 -14.01 -10.63 -18.82
CA ALA A 186 -14.21 -12.08 -18.91
C ALA A 186 -15.43 -12.57 -18.12
N LEU A 187 -15.77 -11.88 -17.02
CA LEU A 187 -16.89 -12.25 -16.15
C LEU A 187 -18.14 -11.38 -16.36
N ASN A 188 -18.08 -10.43 -17.28
CA ASN A 188 -19.07 -9.35 -17.40
C ASN A 188 -19.42 -8.75 -16.03
N ALA A 189 -18.39 -8.34 -15.29
CA ALA A 189 -18.46 -8.07 -13.87
C ALA A 189 -17.90 -6.70 -13.49
N VAL A 190 -18.47 -6.11 -12.43
CA VAL A 190 -17.85 -4.96 -11.77
C VAL A 190 -16.82 -5.47 -10.76
N VAL A 191 -15.55 -5.11 -10.97
CA VAL A 191 -14.42 -5.49 -10.13
C VAL A 191 -14.02 -4.32 -9.24
N VAL A 192 -13.92 -4.58 -7.94
CA VAL A 192 -13.41 -3.63 -6.95
C VAL A 192 -12.17 -4.18 -6.26
N ALA A 193 -11.06 -3.45 -6.33
CA ALA A 193 -9.84 -3.72 -5.60
C ALA A 193 -9.65 -2.64 -4.53
N HIS A 194 -9.31 -3.01 -3.30
CA HIS A 194 -9.15 -2.05 -2.21
C HIS A 194 -7.88 -2.31 -1.41
N ASP A 195 -7.41 -1.26 -0.77
CA ASP A 195 -6.31 -1.33 0.19
C ASP A 195 -6.84 -1.68 1.58
N SER A 196 -6.25 -2.72 2.19
CA SER A 196 -6.54 -3.07 3.59
C SER A 196 -6.02 -1.97 4.54
N PRO A 197 -6.59 -1.81 5.75
CA PRO A 197 -6.13 -0.81 6.71
C PRO A 197 -4.62 -0.88 6.96
N GLY A 198 -3.92 0.24 6.84
CA GLY A 198 -2.45 0.29 6.94
C GLY A 198 -1.68 0.21 5.63
N PHE A 199 -2.32 -0.24 4.55
CA PHE A 199 -1.70 -0.48 3.24
C PHE A 199 -2.10 0.57 2.22
N GLY A 200 -1.21 0.76 1.23
CA GLY A 200 -1.38 1.72 0.15
C GLY A 200 -1.85 3.10 0.64
N LEU A 201 -2.95 3.57 0.05
CA LEU A 201 -3.55 4.89 0.30
C LEU A 201 -4.72 4.84 1.30
N THR A 202 -5.07 3.67 1.83
CA THR A 202 -6.05 3.57 2.93
C THR A 202 -5.48 4.19 4.20
N GLU A 203 -6.35 4.83 4.97
CA GLU A 203 -6.01 5.46 6.25
C GLU A 203 -5.26 4.49 7.18
N ARG A 204 -4.47 5.05 8.10
CA ARG A 204 -3.75 4.31 9.15
C ARG A 204 -4.31 4.65 10.53
N PRO A 205 -5.43 4.02 10.95
CA PRO A 205 -6.05 4.31 12.24
C PRO A 205 -5.10 4.04 13.41
N ARG A 206 -5.17 4.86 14.46
CA ARG A 206 -4.41 4.60 15.69
C ARG A 206 -5.00 3.44 16.50
N ASP A 207 -6.28 3.12 16.30
CA ASP A 207 -6.93 1.99 16.98
C ASP A 207 -6.53 0.67 16.32
N LEU A 208 -5.82 -0.17 17.07
CA LEU A 208 -5.37 -1.50 16.63
C LEU A 208 -6.53 -2.42 16.20
N ARG A 209 -7.76 -2.16 16.66
CA ARG A 209 -8.95 -2.95 16.29
C ARG A 209 -9.26 -2.86 14.79
N ALA A 210 -8.83 -1.79 14.12
CA ALA A 210 -8.99 -1.60 12.67
C ALA A 210 -8.16 -2.60 11.83
N TYR A 211 -7.13 -3.22 12.41
CA TYR A 211 -6.22 -4.14 11.71
C TYR A 211 -6.58 -5.62 11.91
N THR A 212 -7.76 -5.91 12.47
CA THR A 212 -8.20 -7.30 12.68
C THR A 212 -8.77 -7.90 11.38
N PRO A 213 -8.71 -9.23 11.19
CA PRO A 213 -9.37 -9.88 10.05
C PRO A 213 -10.86 -9.55 9.95
N ARG A 214 -11.52 -9.35 11.10
CA ARG A 214 -12.93 -8.94 11.17
C ARG A 214 -13.15 -7.53 10.64
N ALA A 215 -12.25 -6.59 10.94
CA ALA A 215 -12.31 -5.24 10.37
C ALA A 215 -12.09 -5.30 8.84
N ASN A 216 -11.12 -6.10 8.38
CA ASN A 216 -10.89 -6.25 6.94
C ASN A 216 -12.10 -6.87 6.21
N ALA A 217 -12.77 -7.85 6.82
CA ALA A 217 -14.00 -8.42 6.28
C ALA A 217 -15.14 -7.38 6.17
N LYS A 218 -15.22 -6.41 7.10
CA LYS A 218 -16.17 -5.28 6.98
C LYS A 218 -15.84 -4.41 5.78
N VAL A 219 -14.55 -4.11 5.55
CA VAL A 219 -14.09 -3.37 4.38
C VAL A 219 -14.46 -4.13 3.10
N CYS A 220 -14.11 -5.41 2.99
CA CYS A 220 -14.45 -6.24 1.83
C CYS A 220 -15.96 -6.20 1.52
N ARG A 221 -16.80 -6.30 2.55
CA ARG A 221 -18.26 -6.22 2.39
C ARG A 221 -18.73 -4.83 1.96
N ALA A 222 -18.13 -3.76 2.48
CA ALA A 222 -18.44 -2.40 2.06
C ALA A 222 -18.06 -2.17 0.59
N MET A 223 -16.89 -2.64 0.17
CA MET A 223 -16.41 -2.55 -1.21
C MET A 223 -17.30 -3.35 -2.16
N LEU A 224 -17.74 -4.55 -1.79
CA LEU A 224 -18.72 -5.29 -2.57
C LEU A 224 -20.02 -4.49 -2.77
N ARG A 225 -20.56 -3.87 -1.72
CA ARG A 225 -21.77 -3.04 -1.85
C ARG A 225 -21.58 -1.86 -2.80
N LEU A 226 -20.40 -1.26 -2.82
CA LEU A 226 -20.07 -0.20 -3.78
C LEU A 226 -20.04 -0.74 -5.21
N ALA A 227 -19.47 -1.93 -5.42
CA ALA A 227 -19.48 -2.59 -6.72
C ALA A 227 -20.90 -2.97 -7.17
N GLU A 228 -21.75 -3.43 -6.25
CA GLU A 228 -23.17 -3.73 -6.51
C GLU A 228 -23.93 -2.50 -6.93
N ALA A 229 -23.81 -1.38 -6.18
CA ALA A 229 -24.45 -0.13 -6.56
C ALA A 229 -24.01 0.33 -7.96
N LYS A 230 -22.72 0.19 -8.28
CA LYS A 230 -22.21 0.53 -9.60
C LYS A 230 -22.73 -0.38 -10.71
N ALA A 231 -22.94 -1.66 -10.43
CA ALA A 231 -23.56 -2.61 -11.34
C ALA A 231 -25.06 -2.32 -11.54
N GLU A 232 -25.79 -1.97 -10.48
CA GLU A 232 -27.19 -1.52 -10.53
C GLU A 232 -27.32 -0.26 -11.40
N ASP A 233 -26.43 0.73 -11.23
CA ASP A 233 -26.41 1.96 -12.04
C ASP A 233 -26.18 1.67 -13.54
N ALA A 234 -25.35 0.67 -13.85
CA ALA A 234 -25.02 0.30 -15.24
C ALA A 234 -26.17 -0.46 -15.94
N THR A 235 -26.96 -1.21 -15.19
CA THR A 235 -28.02 -2.09 -15.72
C THR A 235 -29.42 -1.50 -15.59
N GLY A 236 -29.62 -0.49 -14.73
CA GLY A 236 -30.93 0.12 -14.47
C GLY A 236 -31.93 -0.82 -13.80
N SER A 237 -31.49 -1.98 -13.30
CA SER A 237 -32.32 -3.03 -12.72
C SER A 237 -31.64 -3.64 -11.48
N ARG A 238 -32.45 -3.97 -10.45
CA ARG A 238 -32.03 -4.68 -9.24
C ARG A 238 -32.04 -6.19 -9.42
N THR A 239 -31.36 -6.67 -10.45
CA THR A 239 -31.20 -8.10 -10.70
C THR A 239 -30.25 -8.69 -9.65
N PRO A 240 -30.49 -9.90 -9.12
CA PRO A 240 -29.60 -10.49 -8.13
C PRO A 240 -28.20 -10.72 -8.72
N LEU A 241 -27.20 -10.07 -8.13
CA LEU A 241 -25.80 -10.14 -8.56
C LEU A 241 -25.08 -11.30 -7.88
N ARG A 242 -24.30 -12.05 -8.65
CA ARG A 242 -23.38 -13.05 -8.12
C ARG A 242 -22.17 -12.35 -7.48
N ARG A 243 -21.81 -12.75 -6.27
CA ARG A 243 -20.66 -12.18 -5.53
C ARG A 243 -19.47 -13.12 -5.51
N VAL A 244 -18.30 -12.61 -5.89
CA VAL A 244 -17.05 -13.36 -5.88
C VAL A 244 -16.00 -12.61 -5.06
N HIS A 245 -15.30 -13.33 -4.18
CA HIS A 245 -14.10 -12.82 -3.51
C HIS A 245 -12.85 -13.48 -4.09
N ILE A 246 -11.90 -12.64 -4.51
CA ILE A 246 -10.55 -13.06 -4.88
C ILE A 246 -9.59 -12.58 -3.80
N LEU A 247 -9.02 -13.55 -3.08
CA LEU A 247 -8.02 -13.31 -2.06
C LEU A 247 -6.65 -13.63 -2.64
N HIS A 248 -5.79 -12.62 -2.79
CA HIS A 248 -4.40 -12.81 -3.17
C HIS A 248 -3.52 -12.85 -1.92
N TRP A 249 -3.21 -14.05 -1.42
CA TRP A 249 -2.23 -14.26 -0.36
C TRP A 249 -0.99 -14.91 -0.97
N SER A 250 0.14 -14.20 -1.04
CA SER A 250 1.45 -14.80 -1.35
C SER A 250 2.24 -15.07 -0.07
N PRO A 251 2.77 -16.29 0.07
CA PRO A 251 4.21 -16.43 -0.22
C PRO A 251 4.52 -17.37 -1.40
N TYR A 252 3.57 -18.19 -1.86
CA TYR A 252 3.74 -19.13 -2.98
C TYR A 252 2.36 -19.47 -3.62
N ASP A 253 1.99 -18.77 -4.69
CA ASP A 253 0.97 -19.08 -5.71
C ASP A 253 -0.22 -19.99 -5.34
N ARG A 254 -1.13 -19.52 -4.48
CA ARG A 254 -2.51 -20.04 -4.45
C ARG A 254 -3.51 -18.89 -4.43
N VAL A 255 -4.17 -18.67 -5.57
CA VAL A 255 -5.37 -17.82 -5.65
C VAL A 255 -6.56 -18.61 -5.10
N GLY A 256 -7.11 -18.17 -3.98
CA GLY A 256 -8.34 -18.72 -3.43
C GLY A 256 -9.55 -17.96 -3.99
N VAL A 257 -10.44 -18.64 -4.70
CA VAL A 257 -11.75 -18.10 -5.09
C VAL A 257 -12.78 -18.59 -4.08
N VAL A 258 -13.44 -17.67 -3.39
CA VAL A 258 -14.52 -17.99 -2.44
C VAL A 258 -15.82 -17.39 -2.96
N ASN A 259 -16.83 -18.24 -3.23
CA ASN A 259 -18.20 -17.76 -3.50
C ASN A 259 -18.73 -17.13 -2.21
N ALA A 260 -19.28 -15.92 -2.31
CA ALA A 260 -19.72 -15.15 -1.15
C ALA A 260 -21.21 -15.31 -0.80
N ASP A 261 -21.93 -16.17 -1.53
CA ASP A 261 -23.35 -16.43 -1.25
C ASP A 261 -23.52 -17.32 -0.01
N PRO A 262 -24.47 -16.99 0.90
CA PRO A 262 -24.85 -17.86 2.01
C PRO A 262 -25.55 -19.15 1.54
#